data_AF-A0A7T0PBX7-F1
#
_entry.id   AF-A0A7T0PBX7-F1
#
_cell.length_a   1.000
_cell.length_b   1.000
_cell.length_c   1.000
_cell.angle_alpha   90.00
_cell.angle_beta   90.00
_cell.angle_gamma   90.00
#
_symmetry.space_group_name_H-M   'P 1'
#
loop_
_entity.id
_entity.type
_entity.pdbx_description
1 polymer ?
#
loop_
_entity_poly.entity_id
_entity_poly.type
_entity_poly.pdbx_seq_one_letter_code
_entity_poly.pdbx_strand_id
1 'polypeptide(L)'
;MMRRLVVFCGVVLGVLATCLGFLQAIQEESVLPLNTSDVGFINFQLSDIPPTAVDEQLQEISSRQQVEIFQLSGTTSVKTVQVIARGIPQPTEASPIMWVNPSKTGHLLPADQAKDIPPSGVYALKGSEENIAGFKHWLTDRGAVHTWEQYTSLELLLLPFAYQGVIAVVLVTALLTLIIIIGWFISKRRSQTVRMLNGYSNLQIVTRDLRDLIFPLFSACVLTL
;
A
#
# COMPACT_ATOMS: atom_id res chain seq x y z
N MET A 1 -19.61 -10.25 -31.91
CA MET A 1 -19.37 -8.85 -31.52
C MET A 1 -19.42 -8.66 -29.99
N MET A 2 -20.49 -9.07 -29.30
CA MET A 2 -20.59 -8.98 -27.83
C MET A 2 -19.48 -9.67 -27.04
N ARG A 3 -19.00 -10.86 -27.45
CA ARG A 3 -17.87 -11.53 -26.78
C ARG A 3 -16.60 -10.68 -26.78
N ARG A 4 -16.32 -9.93 -27.86
CA ARG A 4 -15.16 -9.02 -27.93
C ARG A 4 -15.34 -7.81 -27.02
N LEU A 5 -16.58 -7.33 -26.86
CA LEU A 5 -16.91 -6.20 -25.98
C LEU A 5 -16.75 -6.59 -24.50
N VAL A 6 -17.20 -7.79 -24.11
CA VAL A 6 -17.01 -8.34 -22.76
C VAL A 6 -15.53 -8.55 -22.45
N VAL A 7 -14.76 -9.11 -23.39
CA VAL A 7 -13.30 -9.27 -23.22
C VAL A 7 -12.59 -7.92 -23.11
N PHE A 8 -12.92 -6.96 -23.98
CA PHE A 8 -12.35 -5.61 -23.94
C PHE A 8 -12.64 -4.92 -22.59
N CYS A 9 -13.86 -5.01 -22.08
CA CYS A 9 -14.20 -4.46 -20.77
C CYS A 9 -13.51 -5.21 -19.62
N GLY A 10 -13.39 -6.54 -19.70
CA GLY A 10 -12.61 -7.30 -18.72
C GLY A 10 -11.14 -6.84 -18.66
N VAL A 11 -10.53 -6.57 -19.82
CA VAL A 11 -9.19 -5.99 -19.90
C VAL A 11 -9.14 -4.59 -19.28
N VAL A 12 -10.11 -3.72 -19.58
CA VAL A 12 -10.19 -2.37 -18.99
C VAL A 12 -10.34 -2.43 -17.46
N LEU A 13 -11.16 -3.34 -16.95
CA LEU A 13 -11.34 -3.57 -15.51
C LEU A 13 -10.06 -4.08 -14.86
N GLY A 14 -9.36 -5.02 -15.51
CA GLY A 14 -8.05 -5.50 -15.04
C GLY A 14 -7.04 -4.37 -14.95
N VAL A 15 -6.90 -3.56 -16.00
CA VAL A 15 -6.00 -2.39 -16.02
C VAL A 15 -6.35 -1.40 -14.91
N LEU A 16 -7.65 -1.14 -14.68
CA LEU A 16 -8.13 -0.29 -13.60
C LEU A 16 -7.77 -0.85 -12.22
N ALA A 17 -7.98 -2.14 -12.00
CA ALA A 17 -7.62 -2.80 -10.74
C ALA A 17 -6.11 -2.74 -10.49
N THR A 18 -5.28 -2.99 -11.51
CA THR A 18 -3.82 -2.86 -11.41
C THR A 18 -3.41 -1.41 -11.10
N CYS A 19 -4.04 -0.42 -11.74
CA CYS A 19 -3.76 0.99 -11.48
C CYS A 19 -4.13 1.39 -10.04
N LEU A 20 -5.26 0.91 -9.52
CA LEU A 20 -5.66 1.13 -8.14
C LEU A 20 -4.70 0.47 -7.14
N GLY A 21 -4.27 -0.77 -7.40
CA GLY A 21 -3.27 -1.45 -6.59
C GLY A 21 -1.93 -0.70 -6.57
N PHE A 22 -1.52 -0.14 -7.71
CA PHE A 22 -0.32 0.68 -7.79
C PHE A 22 -0.43 2.00 -7.01
N LEU A 23 -1.59 2.69 -7.09
CA LEU A 23 -1.84 3.89 -6.29
C LEU A 23 -1.86 3.58 -4.79
N GLN A 24 -2.44 2.45 -4.39
CA GLN A 24 -2.41 1.99 -3.01
C GLN A 24 -0.97 1.76 -2.53
N ALA A 25 -0.14 1.06 -3.32
CA ALA A 25 1.25 0.83 -2.97
C ALA A 25 2.06 2.14 -2.82
N ILE A 26 1.80 3.15 -3.65
CA ILE A 26 2.40 4.49 -3.51
C ILE A 26 1.98 5.17 -2.19
N GLN A 27 0.72 5.00 -1.78
CA GLN A 27 0.22 5.58 -0.53
C GLN A 27 0.80 4.87 0.68
N GLU A 28 0.80 3.54 0.68
CA GLU A 28 1.40 2.74 1.75
C GLU A 28 2.87 3.12 1.93
N GLU A 29 3.66 3.21 0.86
CA GLU A 29 5.06 3.64 0.93
C GLU A 29 5.24 5.08 1.43
N SER A 30 4.27 5.96 1.17
CA SER A 30 4.32 7.33 1.66
C SER A 30 4.06 7.44 3.16
N VAL A 31 3.32 6.49 3.71
CA VAL A 31 3.00 6.41 5.14
C VAL A 31 4.04 5.58 5.90
N LEU A 32 4.42 4.44 5.34
CA LEU A 32 5.36 3.45 5.87
C LEU A 32 6.51 3.25 4.86
N PRO A 33 7.51 4.14 4.84
CA PRO A 33 8.62 4.04 3.89
C PRO A 33 9.46 2.78 4.17
N LEU A 34 10.06 2.20 3.13
CA LEU A 34 10.95 1.03 3.23
C LEU A 34 10.29 -0.23 3.84
N ASN A 35 8.98 -0.37 3.69
CA ASN A 35 8.21 -1.49 4.26
C ASN A 35 8.38 -1.59 5.79
N THR A 36 8.43 -0.42 6.43
CA THR A 36 8.44 -0.29 7.88
C THR A 36 7.06 -0.60 8.44
N SER A 37 7.02 -1.03 9.69
CA SER A 37 5.77 -1.44 10.35
C SER A 37 5.18 -0.31 11.18
N ASP A 38 6.00 0.65 11.59
CA ASP A 38 5.61 1.71 12.49
C ASP A 38 6.37 3.00 12.18
N VAL A 39 5.70 4.14 12.29
CA VAL A 39 6.29 5.45 12.08
C VAL A 39 5.86 6.36 13.24
N GLY A 40 6.82 7.09 13.80
CA GLY A 40 6.57 7.94 14.95
C GLY A 40 7.60 9.04 15.07
N PHE A 41 7.31 10.01 15.91
CA PHE A 41 8.23 11.07 16.28
C PHE A 41 8.92 10.71 17.60
N ILE A 42 10.24 10.88 17.66
CA ILE A 42 11.04 10.69 18.88
C ILE A 42 11.78 11.99 19.19
N ASN A 43 11.68 12.43 20.44
CA ASN A 43 12.39 13.58 20.97
C ASN A 43 13.28 13.16 22.16
N PHE A 44 14.59 13.37 22.00
CA PHE A 44 15.61 13.05 22.99
C PHE A 44 16.01 14.24 23.88
N GLN A 45 15.43 15.43 23.68
CA GLN A 45 15.80 16.65 24.45
C GLN A 45 15.60 16.50 25.97
N LEU A 46 14.62 15.71 26.38
CA LEU A 46 14.28 15.46 27.79
C LEU A 46 14.80 14.11 28.29
N SER A 47 15.50 13.35 27.43
CA SER A 47 15.98 12.02 27.77
C SER A 47 17.28 12.06 28.57
N ASP A 48 17.54 10.98 29.30
CA ASP A 48 18.78 10.78 30.05
C ASP A 48 19.98 10.46 29.13
N ILE A 49 19.77 10.41 27.81
CA ILE A 49 20.79 10.07 26.82
C ILE A 49 21.47 11.36 26.34
N PRO A 50 22.79 11.50 26.46
CA PRO A 50 23.48 12.67 25.93
C PRO A 50 23.42 12.66 24.39
N PRO A 51 23.28 13.83 23.73
CA PRO A 51 23.11 13.91 22.27
C PRO A 51 24.19 13.18 21.47
N THR A 52 25.42 13.11 21.99
CA THR A 52 26.55 12.44 21.35
C THR A 52 26.50 10.91 21.43
N ALA A 53 25.72 10.33 22.35
CA ALA A 53 25.60 8.89 22.53
C ALA A 53 24.28 8.31 21.97
N VAL A 54 23.39 9.16 21.43
CA VAL A 54 22.10 8.69 20.92
C VAL A 54 22.27 7.67 19.79
N ASP A 55 23.17 7.94 18.84
CA ASP A 55 23.41 7.03 17.72
C ASP A 55 23.97 5.68 18.16
N GLU A 56 24.90 5.68 19.11
CA GLU A 56 25.48 4.46 19.67
C GLU A 56 24.43 3.64 20.42
N GLN A 57 23.62 4.30 21.26
CA GLN A 57 22.53 3.65 22.00
C GLN A 57 21.45 3.10 21.06
N LEU A 58 21.12 3.82 19.98
CA LEU A 58 20.17 3.35 18.96
C LEU A 58 20.70 2.13 18.19
N GLN A 59 21.99 2.08 17.89
CA GLN A 59 22.62 0.90 17.29
C GLN A 59 22.62 -0.29 18.25
N GLU A 60 22.95 -0.07 19.52
CA GLU A 60 22.97 -1.11 20.55
C GLU A 60 21.58 -1.74 20.71
N ILE A 61 20.53 -0.93 20.91
CA ILE A 61 19.18 -1.43 21.09
C ILE A 61 18.63 -2.09 19.81
N SER A 62 18.95 -1.53 18.63
CA SER A 62 18.63 -2.12 17.34
C SER A 62 19.21 -3.53 17.19
N SER A 63 20.47 -3.72 17.61
CA SER A 63 21.12 -5.04 17.60
C SER A 63 20.47 -6.02 18.58
N ARG A 64 20.12 -5.54 19.77
CA ARG A 64 19.57 -6.36 20.86
C ARG A 64 18.15 -6.82 20.58
N GLN A 65 17.33 -5.93 20.04
CA GLN A 65 15.92 -6.18 19.76
C GLN A 65 15.66 -6.53 18.29
N GLN A 66 16.69 -6.60 17.44
CA GLN A 66 16.54 -6.89 16.01
C GLN A 66 15.49 -5.98 15.33
N VAL A 67 15.56 -4.68 15.63
CA VAL A 67 14.70 -3.65 15.04
C VAL A 67 15.55 -2.79 14.13
N GLU A 68 15.21 -2.69 12.85
CA GLU A 68 15.84 -1.72 11.95
C GLU A 68 15.23 -0.35 12.21
N ILE A 69 16.10 0.66 12.42
CA ILE A 69 15.70 2.01 12.81
C ILE A 69 16.14 3.00 11.72
N PHE A 70 15.17 3.65 11.10
CA PHE A 70 15.37 4.64 10.05
C PHE A 70 14.87 6.00 10.50
N GLN A 71 15.67 7.06 10.33
CA GLN A 71 15.24 8.44 10.56
C GLN A 71 14.92 9.10 9.22
N LEU A 72 13.80 9.81 9.14
CA LEU A 72 13.36 10.55 7.96
C LEU A 72 13.76 12.02 8.11
N SER A 73 14.60 12.52 7.18
CA SER A 73 15.14 13.89 7.20
C SER A 73 14.16 14.95 6.65
N GLY A 74 13.01 14.53 6.12
CA GLY A 74 11.98 15.41 5.58
C GLY A 74 10.57 14.91 5.90
N THR A 75 9.57 15.77 5.76
CA THR A 75 8.18 15.33 5.78
C THR A 75 7.95 14.39 4.58
N THR A 76 7.15 13.35 4.77
CA THR A 76 6.86 12.28 3.78
C THR A 76 6.32 12.77 2.42
N SER A 77 6.03 14.07 2.31
CA SER A 77 5.51 14.77 1.13
C SER A 77 6.59 15.39 0.21
N VAL A 78 7.87 15.36 0.56
CA VAL A 78 8.94 15.93 -0.29
C VAL A 78 9.35 14.92 -1.38
N LYS A 79 9.58 15.39 -2.61
CA LYS A 79 10.02 14.54 -3.74
C LYS A 79 11.40 13.89 -3.51
N THR A 80 12.24 14.52 -2.69
CA THR A 80 13.55 14.03 -2.28
C THR A 80 13.55 13.73 -0.79
N VAL A 81 13.62 12.46 -0.42
CA VAL A 81 13.64 12.01 0.98
C VAL A 81 15.01 11.44 1.29
N GLN A 82 15.74 12.03 2.24
CA GLN A 82 16.93 11.41 2.80
C GLN A 82 16.50 10.56 3.99
N VAL A 83 16.86 9.27 3.96
CA VAL A 83 16.60 8.33 5.05
C VAL A 83 17.95 8.00 5.68
N ILE A 84 18.04 8.08 7.00
CA ILE A 84 19.28 7.82 7.73
C ILE A 84 19.10 6.50 8.48
N ALA A 85 19.97 5.53 8.23
CA ALA A 85 20.01 4.31 9.01
C ALA A 85 20.67 4.60 10.37
N ARG A 86 19.86 4.72 11.42
CA ARG A 86 20.33 4.95 12.80
C ARG A 86 20.50 3.64 13.56
N GLY A 87 19.78 2.58 13.15
CA GLY A 87 19.96 1.20 13.64
C GLY A 87 20.79 0.34 12.69
N ILE A 88 20.80 -0.96 12.96
CA ILE A 88 21.39 -2.01 12.11
C ILE A 88 20.30 -2.56 11.19
N PRO A 89 20.60 -2.86 9.90
CA PRO A 89 21.89 -2.73 9.24
C PRO A 89 22.21 -1.30 8.77
N GLN A 90 23.48 -0.90 8.91
CA GLN A 90 23.98 0.35 8.32
C GLN A 90 24.64 0.10 6.96
N PRO A 91 24.36 0.94 5.96
CA PRO A 91 25.05 0.85 4.68
C PRO A 91 26.47 1.41 4.79
N THR A 92 27.45 0.82 4.09
CA THR A 92 28.83 1.32 4.07
C THR A 92 28.95 2.68 3.39
N GLU A 93 28.12 2.94 2.38
CA GLU A 93 28.05 4.18 1.62
C GLU A 93 26.59 4.56 1.34
N ALA A 94 26.36 5.83 0.98
CA ALA A 94 25.04 6.30 0.59
C ALA A 94 24.47 5.48 -0.57
N SER A 95 23.41 4.71 -0.33
CA SER A 95 22.80 3.85 -1.35
C SER A 95 21.46 4.42 -1.84
N PRO A 96 21.16 4.34 -3.15
CA PRO A 96 19.88 4.82 -3.66
C PRO A 96 18.73 3.91 -3.18
N ILE A 97 17.63 4.54 -2.75
CA ILE A 97 16.40 3.82 -2.39
C ILE A 97 15.52 3.69 -3.62
N MET A 98 15.07 2.47 -3.91
CA MET A 98 14.08 2.20 -4.93
C MET A 98 12.68 2.46 -4.36
N TRP A 99 12.08 3.56 -4.78
CA TRP A 99 10.71 3.92 -4.40
C TRP A 99 9.70 3.32 -5.38
N VAL A 100 8.55 2.88 -4.89
CA VAL A 100 7.38 2.51 -5.70
C VAL A 100 6.88 3.73 -6.46
N ASN A 101 6.93 4.91 -5.84
CA ASN A 101 6.61 6.16 -6.51
C ASN A 101 7.78 6.62 -7.42
N PRO A 102 7.64 6.62 -8.76
CA PRO A 102 8.72 6.99 -9.67
C PRO A 102 9.10 8.48 -9.59
N SER A 103 8.25 9.31 -8.97
CA SER A 103 8.54 10.73 -8.76
C SER A 103 9.29 11.03 -7.46
N LYS A 104 9.43 10.03 -6.58
CA LYS A 104 10.22 10.12 -5.35
C LYS A 104 11.62 9.60 -5.61
N THR A 105 12.61 10.32 -5.11
CA THR A 105 13.99 9.90 -5.06
C THR A 105 14.52 10.02 -3.64
N GLY A 106 15.48 9.18 -3.28
CA GLY A 106 16.02 9.18 -1.94
C GLY A 106 17.27 8.35 -1.82
N HIS A 107 18.06 8.67 -0.81
CA HIS A 107 19.28 7.94 -0.49
C HIS A 107 19.19 7.46 0.97
N LEU A 108 19.65 6.24 1.21
CA LEU A 108 19.88 5.70 2.52
C LEU A 108 21.29 6.08 2.96
N LEU A 109 21.39 6.97 3.94
CA LEU A 109 22.64 7.47 4.49
C LEU A 109 23.02 6.67 5.74
N PRO A 110 24.31 6.34 5.95
CA PRO A 110 24.77 5.85 7.25
C PRO A 110 24.72 6.97 8.30
N ALA A 111 24.56 6.58 9.57
CA ALA A 111 24.54 7.52 10.70
C ALA A 111 25.79 8.42 10.73
N ASP A 112 26.96 7.89 10.36
CA ASP A 112 28.23 8.61 10.36
C ASP A 112 28.27 9.81 9.40
N GLN A 113 27.51 9.75 8.30
CA GLN A 113 27.40 10.84 7.32
C GLN A 113 26.32 11.86 7.70
N ALA A 114 25.52 11.59 8.73
CA ALA A 114 24.37 12.39 9.16
C ALA A 114 24.60 13.11 10.50
N LYS A 115 25.86 13.44 10.83
CA LYS A 115 26.24 14.10 12.11
C LYS A 115 25.62 15.49 12.29
N ASP A 116 25.35 16.20 11.20
CA ASP A 116 24.73 17.52 11.23
C ASP A 116 23.21 17.47 11.41
N ILE A 117 22.61 16.28 11.31
CA ILE A 117 21.16 16.09 11.43
C ILE A 117 20.84 15.70 12.88
N PRO A 118 19.97 16.46 13.57
CA PRO A 118 19.65 16.18 14.97
C PRO A 118 19.02 14.79 15.10
N PRO A 119 19.32 14.04 16.17
CA PRO A 119 18.74 12.72 16.40
C PRO A 119 17.26 12.77 16.85
N SER A 120 16.67 13.95 17.04
CA SER A 120 15.23 14.06 17.29
C SER A 120 14.50 14.33 15.98
N GLY A 121 13.45 13.57 15.70
CA GLY A 121 12.79 13.61 14.39
C GLY A 121 11.77 12.50 14.19
N VAL A 122 11.36 12.32 12.94
CA VAL A 122 10.47 11.22 12.54
C VAL A 122 11.30 9.98 12.28
N TYR A 123 10.91 8.88 12.91
CA TYR A 123 11.52 7.57 12.85
C TYR A 123 10.54 6.56 12.25
N ALA A 124 11.07 5.67 11.43
CA ALA A 124 10.38 4.52 10.88
C ALA A 124 11.08 3.24 11.37
N LEU A 125 10.30 2.31 11.90
CA LEU A 125 10.78 1.07 12.52
C LEU A 125 10.36 -0.14 11.70
N LYS A 126 11.26 -1.12 11.60
CA LYS A 126 10.98 -2.40 10.95
C LYS A 126 11.44 -3.54 11.84
N GLY A 127 10.51 -4.44 12.16
CA GLY A 127 10.73 -5.56 13.07
C GLY A 127 9.41 -6.25 13.41
N SER A 128 9.47 -7.28 14.26
CA SER A 128 8.24 -7.89 14.82
C SER A 128 7.57 -6.94 15.82
N GLU A 129 6.26 -7.11 16.05
CA GLU A 129 5.52 -6.30 17.02
C GLU A 129 6.12 -6.38 18.43
N GLU A 130 6.60 -7.56 18.84
CA GLU A 130 7.25 -7.78 20.13
C GLU A 130 8.57 -6.99 20.25
N ASN A 131 9.38 -7.01 19.19
CA ASN A 131 10.65 -6.30 19.15
C ASN A 131 10.45 -4.78 19.17
N ILE A 132 9.46 -4.29 18.41
CA ILE A 132 9.09 -2.87 18.39
C ILE A 132 8.53 -2.42 19.74
N ALA A 133 7.70 -3.25 20.40
CA ALA A 133 7.21 -2.96 21.74
C ALA A 133 8.37 -2.86 22.76
N GLY A 134 9.35 -3.76 22.67
CA GLY A 134 10.58 -3.69 23.45
C GLY A 134 11.34 -2.38 23.25
N PHE A 135 11.39 -1.86 22.02
CA PHE A 135 12.09 -0.61 21.72
C PHE A 135 11.36 0.60 22.30
N LYS A 136 10.02 0.61 22.20
CA LYS A 136 9.17 1.65 22.80
C LYS A 136 9.27 1.68 24.32
N HIS A 137 9.36 0.51 24.95
CA HIS A 137 9.63 0.42 26.39
C HIS A 137 10.99 1.02 26.73
N TRP A 138 12.05 0.66 26.00
CA TRP A 138 13.38 1.23 26.22
C TRP A 138 13.41 2.76 26.07
N LEU A 139 12.71 3.33 25.08
CA LEU A 139 12.60 4.80 24.93
C LEU A 139 11.93 5.44 26.15
N THR A 140 10.88 4.79 26.67
CA THR A 140 10.14 5.27 27.84
C THR A 140 11.02 5.22 29.09
N ASP A 141 11.76 4.13 29.29
CA ASP A 141 12.69 3.94 30.41
C ASP A 141 13.81 5.00 30.43
N ARG A 142 14.18 5.53 29.27
CA ARG A 142 15.20 6.58 29.09
C ARG A 142 14.64 8.00 29.11
N GLY A 143 13.33 8.16 29.33
CA GLY A 143 12.68 9.48 29.38
C GLY A 143 12.54 10.19 28.03
N ALA A 144 12.71 9.48 26.91
CA ALA A 144 12.49 10.05 25.59
C ALA A 144 10.99 10.24 25.33
N VAL A 145 10.60 11.41 24.80
CA VAL A 145 9.20 11.66 24.41
C VAL A 145 8.98 11.06 23.04
N HIS A 146 8.04 10.12 22.91
CA HIS A 146 7.72 9.47 21.65
C HIS A 146 6.22 9.45 21.38
N THR A 147 5.85 9.62 20.12
CA THR A 147 4.47 9.52 19.63
C THR A 147 4.46 8.68 18.38
N TRP A 148 3.66 7.62 18.36
CA TRP A 148 3.59 6.66 17.27
C TRP A 148 2.26 6.78 16.54
N GLU A 149 2.31 6.72 15.22
CA GLU A 149 1.12 6.65 14.38
C GLU A 149 0.74 5.17 14.23
N GLN A 150 -0.26 4.74 14.99
CA GLN A 150 -0.83 3.40 14.81
C GLN A 150 -1.70 3.41 13.56
N TYR A 151 -1.16 2.93 12.44
CA TYR A 151 -1.96 2.64 11.27
C TYR A 151 -2.62 1.28 11.42
N THR A 152 -3.93 1.26 11.67
CA THR A 152 -4.66 -0.01 11.59
C THR A 152 -4.71 -0.48 10.14
N SER A 153 -4.59 -1.80 9.91
CA SER A 153 -4.58 -2.36 8.54
C SER A 153 -5.82 -1.98 7.73
N LEU A 154 -6.95 -1.70 8.41
CA LEU A 154 -8.19 -1.22 7.78
C LEU A 154 -8.13 0.26 7.40
N GLU A 155 -7.51 1.12 8.21
CA GLU A 155 -7.30 2.52 7.86
C GLU A 155 -6.33 2.65 6.68
N LEU A 156 -5.28 1.82 6.62
CA LEU A 156 -4.36 1.77 5.49
C LEU A 156 -5.06 1.33 4.20
N LEU A 157 -6.00 0.38 4.29
CA LEU A 157 -6.84 -0.05 3.17
C LEU A 157 -7.86 1.02 2.73
N LEU A 158 -8.36 1.82 3.67
CA LEU A 158 -9.41 2.83 3.42
C LEU A 158 -8.85 4.22 3.06
N LEU A 159 -7.58 4.48 3.36
CA LEU A 159 -6.84 5.70 3.02
C LEU A 159 -6.96 6.10 1.53
N PRO A 160 -6.81 5.16 0.56
CA PRO A 160 -7.00 5.46 -0.86
C PRO A 160 -8.42 5.89 -1.21
N PHE A 161 -9.43 5.33 -0.52
CA PHE A 161 -10.84 5.67 -0.74
C PHE A 161 -11.16 7.08 -0.25
N ALA A 162 -10.55 7.52 0.86
CA ALA A 162 -10.84 8.80 1.48
C ALA A 162 -10.20 10.01 0.74
N TYR A 163 -8.99 9.86 0.20
CA TYR A 163 -8.19 11.04 -0.19
C TYR A 163 -8.03 11.31 -1.70
N GLN A 164 -8.32 10.35 -2.59
CA GLN A 164 -7.96 10.50 -4.02
C GLN A 164 -9.07 10.20 -5.04
N GLY A 165 -10.34 10.20 -4.65
CA GLY A 165 -11.44 10.00 -5.61
C GLY A 165 -11.49 8.59 -6.21
N VAL A 166 -10.79 7.62 -5.61
CA VAL A 166 -10.86 6.19 -5.93
C VAL A 166 -12.30 5.67 -5.90
N ILE A 167 -13.14 6.23 -5.02
CA ILE A 167 -14.58 5.95 -4.97
C ILE A 167 -15.26 6.24 -6.32
N ALA A 168 -14.90 7.33 -7.01
CA ALA A 168 -15.46 7.65 -8.31
C ALA A 168 -15.04 6.61 -9.37
N VAL A 169 -13.78 6.18 -9.34
CA VAL A 169 -13.27 5.15 -10.24
C VAL A 169 -13.98 3.82 -10.02
N VAL A 170 -14.17 3.41 -8.76
CA VAL A 170 -14.90 2.19 -8.40
C VAL A 170 -16.38 2.30 -8.79
N LEU A 171 -17.02 3.45 -8.57
CA LEU A 171 -18.42 3.66 -8.96
C LEU A 171 -18.61 3.64 -10.48
N VAL A 172 -17.75 4.30 -11.24
CA VAL A 172 -17.80 4.29 -12.71
C VAL A 172 -17.58 2.89 -13.24
N THR A 173 -16.64 2.15 -12.66
CA THR A 173 -16.36 0.74 -12.95
C THR A 173 -17.60 -0.12 -12.69
N ALA A 174 -18.21 -0.02 -11.51
CA ALA A 174 -19.42 -0.76 -11.17
C ALA A 174 -20.59 -0.42 -12.10
N LEU A 175 -20.75 0.87 -12.43
CA LEU A 175 -21.79 1.35 -13.34
C LEU A 175 -21.59 0.82 -14.76
N LEU A 176 -20.37 0.86 -15.30
CA LEU A 176 -20.06 0.31 -16.61
C LEU A 176 -20.31 -1.21 -16.64
N THR A 177 -19.92 -1.93 -15.60
CA THR A 177 -20.16 -3.37 -15.48
C THR A 177 -21.67 -3.68 -15.48
N LEU A 178 -22.46 -2.89 -14.75
CA LEU A 178 -23.91 -3.03 -14.72
C LEU A 178 -24.55 -2.76 -16.09
N ILE A 179 -24.12 -1.69 -16.78
CA ILE A 179 -24.61 -1.35 -18.13
C ILE A 179 -24.29 -2.49 -19.11
N ILE A 180 -23.14 -3.14 -18.98
CA ILE A 180 -22.74 -4.28 -19.81
C ILE A 180 -23.63 -5.50 -19.53
N ILE A 181 -23.89 -5.82 -18.27
CA ILE A 181 -24.79 -6.92 -17.89
C ILE A 181 -26.18 -6.67 -18.49
N ILE A 182 -26.71 -5.46 -18.33
CA ILE A 182 -28.01 -5.07 -18.86
C ILE A 182 -28.02 -5.14 -20.39
N GLY A 183 -27.02 -4.56 -21.06
CA GLY A 183 -26.89 -4.61 -22.52
C GLY A 183 -26.75 -6.03 -23.07
N TRP A 184 -26.10 -6.91 -22.30
CA TRP A 184 -25.98 -8.32 -22.64
C TRP A 184 -27.33 -9.04 -22.59
N PHE A 185 -28.10 -8.81 -21.53
CA PHE A 185 -29.47 -9.35 -21.42
C PHE A 185 -30.40 -8.79 -22.48
N ILE A 186 -30.32 -7.49 -22.80
CA ILE A 186 -31.15 -6.86 -23.85
C ILE A 186 -30.86 -7.48 -25.21
N SER A 187 -29.59 -7.65 -25.58
CA SER A 187 -29.23 -8.23 -26.87
C SER A 187 -29.59 -9.72 -26.98
N LYS A 188 -29.64 -10.45 -25.87
CA LYS A 188 -30.06 -11.87 -25.87
C LYS A 188 -31.58 -12.04 -25.93
N ARG A 189 -32.39 -11.03 -25.61
CA ARG A 189 -33.86 -11.13 -25.61
C ARG A 189 -34.45 -11.65 -26.92
N ARG A 190 -33.97 -11.20 -28.08
CA ARG A 190 -34.45 -11.73 -29.38
C ARG A 190 -34.15 -13.22 -29.56
N SER A 191 -32.99 -13.68 -29.09
CA SER A 191 -32.62 -15.10 -29.10
C SER A 191 -33.42 -15.91 -28.08
N GLN A 192 -33.73 -15.32 -26.93
CA GLN A 192 -34.56 -15.93 -25.89
C GLN A 192 -36.01 -16.11 -26.37
N THR A 193 -36.60 -15.15 -27.07
CA THR A 193 -37.96 -15.28 -27.66
C THR A 193 -38.04 -16.45 -28.64
N VAL A 194 -37.05 -16.61 -29.52
CA VAL A 194 -36.97 -17.74 -30.46
C VAL A 194 -36.79 -19.09 -29.75
N ARG A 195 -36.11 -19.10 -28.59
CA ARG A 195 -35.92 -20.33 -27.78
C ARG A 195 -37.14 -20.70 -26.97
N MET A 196 -37.88 -19.72 -26.43
CA MET A 196 -39.16 -19.96 -25.77
C MET A 196 -40.19 -20.55 -26.76
N LEU A 197 -40.21 -20.07 -28.00
CA LEU A 197 -41.05 -20.62 -29.07
C LEU A 197 -40.69 -22.08 -29.42
N ASN A 198 -39.44 -22.49 -29.19
CA ASN A 198 -38.96 -23.85 -29.37
C ASN A 198 -39.12 -24.74 -28.10
N GLY A 199 -39.90 -24.30 -27.10
CA GLY A 199 -40.24 -25.12 -25.92
C GLY A 199 -39.20 -25.14 -24.79
N TYR A 200 -38.18 -24.28 -24.82
CA TYR A 200 -37.24 -24.16 -23.70
C TYR A 200 -37.85 -23.44 -22.50
N SER A 201 -37.64 -23.97 -21.29
CA SER A 201 -38.10 -23.35 -20.05
C SER A 201 -37.26 -22.12 -19.67
N ASN A 202 -37.89 -21.12 -19.04
CA ASN A 202 -37.20 -19.89 -18.61
C ASN A 202 -35.98 -20.15 -17.72
N LEU A 203 -36.04 -21.17 -16.86
CA LEU A 203 -34.97 -21.55 -15.93
C LEU A 203 -33.73 -22.10 -16.64
N GLN A 204 -33.92 -22.90 -17.69
CA GLN A 204 -32.82 -23.43 -18.52
C GLN A 204 -32.15 -22.33 -19.36
N ILE A 205 -32.91 -21.33 -19.78
CA ILE A 205 -32.38 -20.17 -20.51
C ILE A 205 -31.53 -19.31 -19.57
N VAL A 206 -32.05 -18.95 -18.39
CA VAL A 206 -31.35 -18.11 -17.41
C VAL A 206 -30.06 -18.76 -16.90
N THR A 207 -30.07 -20.06 -16.59
CA THR A 207 -28.88 -20.77 -16.09
C THR A 207 -27.79 -20.90 -17.15
N ARG A 208 -28.16 -21.19 -18.39
CA ARG A 208 -27.22 -21.22 -19.52
C ARG A 208 -26.66 -19.84 -19.82
N ASP A 209 -27.49 -18.82 -19.69
CA ASP A 209 -27.10 -17.43 -19.90
C ASP A 209 -26.12 -16.94 -18.82
N LEU A 210 -26.37 -17.25 -17.55
CA LEU A 210 -25.42 -16.99 -16.46
C LEU A 210 -24.09 -17.71 -16.68
N ARG A 211 -24.11 -18.96 -17.13
CA ARG A 211 -22.88 -19.72 -17.43
C ARG A 211 -22.09 -19.09 -18.58
N ASP A 212 -22.75 -18.65 -19.64
CA ASP A 212 -22.13 -17.98 -20.78
C ASP A 212 -21.52 -16.61 -20.42
N LEU A 213 -22.00 -15.95 -19.36
CA LEU A 213 -21.48 -14.67 -18.87
C LEU A 213 -20.36 -14.85 -17.84
N ILE A 214 -20.54 -15.76 -16.88
CA ILE A 214 -19.57 -16.02 -15.80
C ILE A 214 -18.27 -16.62 -16.36
N PHE A 215 -18.35 -17.57 -17.28
CA PHE A 215 -17.17 -18.26 -17.80
C PHE A 215 -16.13 -17.32 -18.45
N PRO A 216 -16.50 -16.35 -19.33
CA PRO A 216 -15.55 -15.38 -19.86
C PRO A 216 -15.10 -14.32 -18.85
N LEU A 217 -15.94 -13.92 -17.88
CA LEU A 217 -15.53 -13.01 -16.80
C LEU A 217 -14.48 -13.66 -15.89
N PHE A 218 -14.69 -14.92 -15.52
CA PHE A 218 -13.74 -15.68 -14.70
C PHE A 218 -12.42 -15.94 -15.45
N SER A 219 -12.50 -16.29 -16.74
CA SER A 219 -11.32 -16.44 -17.60
C SER A 219 -10.55 -15.14 -17.80
N ALA A 220 -11.23 -13.99 -17.90
CA ALA A 220 -10.58 -12.69 -18.01
C ALA A 220 -9.87 -12.31 -16.70
N CYS A 221 -10.47 -12.63 -15.55
CA CYS A 221 -9.90 -12.36 -14.23
C CYS A 221 -8.67 -13.22 -13.91
N VAL A 222 -8.64 -14.48 -14.37
CA VAL A 222 -7.50 -15.41 -14.17
C VAL A 222 -6.32 -15.11 -15.10
N LEU A 223 -6.55 -14.48 -16.26
CA LEU A 223 -5.47 -14.05 -17.18
C LEU A 223 -4.81 -12.72 -16.77
N THR A 224 -5.34 -12.02 -15.77
CA THR A 224 -4.85 -10.73 -15.25
C THR A 224 -4.12 -10.84 -13.90
N LEU A 225 -3.90 -12.06 -13.39
CA LEU A 225 -3.05 -12.38 -12.24
C LEU A 225 -1.73 -12.97 -12.75
#